data_AF-A0A8J5JEE5-F1
#
_entry.id   AF-A0A8J5JEE5-F1
#
_cell.length_a   1.000
_cell.length_b   1.000
_cell.length_c   1.000
_cell.angle_alpha   90.00
_cell.angle_beta   90.00
_cell.angle_gamma   90.00
#
_symmetry.space_group_name_H-M   'P 1'
#
loop_
_entity.id
_entity.type
_entity.pdbx_description
1 polymer ?
#
loop_
_entity_poly.entity_id
_entity_poly.type
_entity_poly.pdbx_seq_one_letter_code
_entity_poly.pdbx_strand_id
1 'polypeptide(L)'
;MIVPLLHQWTKANALFKPPVINQCRTIELKLTKLWHKAVETSLGKGNLARKNEFLHTLDSLFDILTCKCSIQLCSESNCSHSGKRENNSHIDCGCPREKKIPVLELEFIKAQRTKAEGQGSMQMGSIDYSETKKQIVNAKKREQIREREQKKKMKSEEAIQREEELCQDVYHFFDSSSDEQEATSDDIGRLFVSFKKSSPINVNATKLSELVDLSLEVLEPPLTTSLTSQELRNLKETPMQVLKWPSHTQSVERCVKMVTEAAGHVYSHERRE
;
A
#
# COMPACT_ATOMS: atom_id res chain seq x y z
N MET A 1 21.65 -13.61 22.99
CA MET A 1 22.24 -13.10 21.73
C MET A 1 22.15 -11.58 21.56
N ILE A 2 21.42 -10.81 22.39
CA ILE A 2 21.23 -9.35 22.21
C ILE A 2 22.43 -8.52 22.73
N VAL A 3 23.07 -8.95 23.81
CA VAL A 3 24.15 -8.21 24.48
C VAL A 3 25.44 -8.05 23.63
N PRO A 4 25.92 -9.08 22.90
CA PRO A 4 27.10 -8.94 22.03
C PRO A 4 26.84 -7.99 20.84
N LEU A 5 25.61 -8.04 20.31
CA LEU A 5 25.15 -7.18 19.22
C LEU A 5 25.08 -5.72 19.67
N LEU A 6 24.55 -5.48 20.87
CA LEU A 6 24.51 -4.14 21.47
C LEU A 6 25.93 -3.61 21.70
N HIS A 7 26.84 -4.43 22.24
CA HIS A 7 28.24 -4.02 22.46
C HIS A 7 28.98 -3.70 21.15
N GLN A 8 28.82 -4.53 20.11
CA GLN A 8 29.38 -4.25 18.78
C GLN A 8 28.79 -2.97 18.17
N TRP A 9 27.48 -2.76 18.31
CA TRP A 9 26.80 -1.56 17.84
C TRP A 9 27.28 -0.30 18.58
N THR A 10 27.40 -0.35 19.91
CA THR A 10 27.92 0.77 20.72
C THR A 10 29.38 1.08 20.35
N LYS A 11 30.21 0.06 20.15
CA LYS A 11 31.61 0.23 19.73
C LYS A 11 31.73 0.82 18.32
N ALA A 12 30.89 0.38 17.38
CA ALA A 12 30.84 0.92 16.02
C ALA A 12 30.36 2.38 16.00
N ASN A 13 29.30 2.68 16.75
CA ASN A 13 28.74 4.04 16.83
C ASN A 13 29.65 5.03 17.55
N ALA A 14 30.39 4.60 18.58
CA ALA A 14 31.37 5.47 19.24
C ALA A 14 32.48 5.95 18.28
N LEU A 15 32.74 5.20 17.21
CA LEU A 15 33.71 5.55 16.18
C LEU A 15 33.10 6.36 15.03
N PHE A 16 31.76 6.40 14.92
CA PHE A 16 31.04 7.12 13.89
C PHE A 16 30.84 8.57 14.33
N LYS A 17 31.75 9.46 13.92
CA LYS A 17 31.50 10.91 13.93
C LYS A 17 31.04 11.31 12.54
N PRO A 18 29.81 11.87 12.38
CA PRO A 18 29.37 12.31 11.06
C PRO A 18 30.28 13.44 10.56
N PRO A 19 30.50 13.53 9.23
CA PRO A 19 31.29 14.61 8.67
C PRO A 19 30.64 15.96 8.99
N VAL A 20 31.45 16.93 9.39
CA VAL A 20 30.98 18.29 9.66
C VAL A 20 30.55 18.94 8.33
N ILE A 21 29.26 19.28 8.26
CA ILE A 21 28.63 20.03 7.17
C ILE A 21 29.03 21.50 7.29
N ASN A 22 29.06 22.24 6.17
CA ASN A 22 29.19 23.69 6.20
C ASN A 22 28.16 24.31 7.14
N GLN A 23 28.58 25.29 7.95
CA GLN A 23 27.66 26.01 8.84
C GLN A 23 26.57 26.73 8.03
N CYS A 24 25.38 26.92 8.61
CA CYS A 24 24.24 27.58 7.95
C CYS A 24 24.65 28.92 7.33
N ARG A 25 25.41 29.74 8.05
CA ARG A 25 25.92 31.03 7.54
C ARG A 25 26.77 30.90 6.28
N THR A 26 27.59 29.84 6.18
CA THR A 26 28.40 29.59 4.97
C THR A 26 27.53 29.14 3.80
N ILE A 27 26.48 28.38 4.07
CA ILE A 27 25.52 27.94 3.05
C ILE A 27 24.72 29.14 2.53
N GLU A 28 24.21 29.98 3.42
CA GLU A 28 23.48 31.21 3.09
C GLU A 28 24.31 32.13 2.20
N LEU A 29 25.56 32.42 2.58
CA LEU A 29 26.46 33.25 1.76
C LEU A 29 26.71 32.66 0.37
N LYS A 30 26.80 31.33 0.24
CA LYS A 30 26.92 30.67 -1.06
C LYS A 30 25.64 30.83 -1.87
N LEU A 31 24.48 30.57 -1.28
CA LEU A 31 23.18 30.70 -1.93
C LEU A 31 22.96 32.13 -2.43
N THR A 32 23.26 33.15 -1.61
CA THR A 32 23.13 34.56 -2.03
C THR A 32 24.03 34.88 -3.22
N LYS A 33 25.30 34.43 -3.21
CA LYS A 33 26.22 34.64 -4.34
C LYS A 33 25.72 33.96 -5.62
N LEU A 34 25.20 32.75 -5.51
CA LEU A 34 24.67 31.99 -6.63
C LEU A 34 23.38 32.60 -7.17
N TRP A 35 22.51 33.07 -6.29
CA TRP A 35 21.30 33.79 -6.65
C TRP A 35 21.63 35.04 -7.46
N HIS A 36 22.60 35.85 -7.03
CA HIS A 36 23.05 37.00 -7.80
C HIS A 36 23.61 36.61 -9.18
N LYS A 37 24.44 35.56 -9.25
CA LYS A 37 24.95 35.04 -10.53
C LYS A 37 23.81 34.57 -11.46
N ALA A 38 22.78 33.93 -10.90
CA ALA A 38 21.61 33.48 -11.64
C ALA A 38 20.83 34.67 -12.22
N VAL A 39 20.61 35.71 -11.41
CA VAL A 39 19.92 36.95 -11.83
C VAL A 39 20.71 37.68 -12.93
N GLU A 40 22.04 37.81 -12.79
CA GLU A 40 22.87 38.41 -13.84
C GLU A 40 22.78 37.62 -15.16
N THR A 41 22.81 36.28 -15.06
CA THR A 41 22.74 35.38 -16.21
C THR A 41 21.38 35.45 -16.91
N SER A 42 20.27 35.52 -16.16
CA SER A 42 18.91 35.62 -16.69
C SER A 42 18.63 36.97 -17.34
N LEU A 43 19.21 38.05 -16.82
CA LEU A 43 19.16 39.39 -17.43
C LEU A 43 20.06 39.52 -18.69
N GLY A 44 20.69 38.44 -19.13
CA GLY A 44 21.56 38.42 -20.31
C GLY A 44 22.91 39.14 -20.09
N LYS A 45 23.24 39.52 -18.86
CA LYS A 45 24.48 40.21 -18.51
C LYS A 45 25.60 39.18 -18.37
N GLY A 46 26.24 38.80 -19.49
CA GLY A 46 27.43 37.97 -19.48
C GLY A 46 27.68 37.20 -20.77
N ASN A 47 28.95 36.88 -21.02
CA ASN A 47 29.39 36.12 -22.19
C ASN A 47 29.03 34.63 -22.04
N LEU A 48 28.99 33.89 -23.16
CA LEU A 48 28.66 32.46 -23.18
C LEU A 48 29.52 31.62 -22.21
N ALA A 49 30.81 31.95 -22.08
CA ALA A 49 31.71 31.30 -21.13
C ALA A 49 31.24 31.42 -19.68
N ARG A 50 30.76 32.59 -19.27
CA ARG A 50 30.25 32.85 -17.90
C ARG A 50 28.94 32.10 -17.64
N LYS A 51 28.12 31.91 -18.67
CA LYS A 51 26.90 31.08 -18.59
C LYS A 51 27.24 29.61 -18.39
N ASN A 52 28.19 29.08 -19.15
CA ASN A 52 28.64 27.69 -19.01
C ASN A 52 29.31 27.44 -17.65
N GLU A 53 30.10 28.38 -17.15
CA GLU A 53 30.68 28.31 -15.80
C GLU A 53 29.58 28.29 -14.72
N PHE A 54 28.53 29.10 -14.88
CA PHE A 54 27.39 29.10 -13.96
C PHE A 54 26.66 27.76 -13.97
N LEU A 55 26.41 27.16 -15.15
CA LEU A 55 25.79 25.84 -15.28
C LEU A 55 26.61 24.75 -14.58
N HIS A 56 27.93 24.72 -14.79
CA HIS A 56 28.81 23.80 -14.05
C HIS A 56 28.78 24.03 -12.53
N THR A 57 28.60 25.27 -12.10
CA THR A 57 28.46 25.58 -10.66
C THR A 57 27.16 25.01 -10.09
N LEU A 58 26.07 24.96 -10.87
CA LEU A 58 24.80 24.37 -10.44
C LEU A 58 24.91 22.86 -10.21
N ASP A 59 25.66 22.15 -11.04
CA ASP A 59 25.87 20.70 -10.88
C ASP A 59 26.60 20.36 -9.56
N SER A 60 27.45 21.27 -9.06
CA SER A 60 28.20 21.13 -7.80
C SER A 60 27.57 21.84 -6.59
N LEU A 61 26.37 22.44 -6.76
CA LEU A 61 25.71 23.30 -5.78
C LEU A 61 25.52 22.63 -4.40
N PHE A 62 25.22 21.34 -4.40
CA PHE A 62 24.92 20.56 -3.20
C PHE A 62 26.17 19.97 -2.53
N ASP A 63 27.39 20.37 -2.92
CA ASP A 63 28.61 19.98 -2.21
C ASP A 63 28.78 20.81 -0.91
N ILE A 64 27.96 20.44 0.08
CA ILE A 64 27.87 21.04 1.41
C ILE A 64 28.92 20.50 2.39
N LEU A 65 29.75 19.54 1.96
CA LEU A 65 30.82 18.98 2.77
C LEU A 65 31.98 19.97 2.91
N THR A 66 32.62 19.94 4.08
CA THR A 66 33.77 20.79 4.40
C THR A 66 35.06 20.29 3.75
N CYS A 67 35.28 18.97 3.71
CA CYS A 67 36.42 18.40 3.00
C CYS A 67 36.25 18.54 1.48
N LYS A 68 37.21 19.19 0.82
CA LYS A 68 37.26 19.36 -0.65
C LYS A 68 38.40 18.57 -1.31
N CYS A 69 38.98 17.60 -0.59
CA CYS A 69 40.04 16.75 -1.14
C CYS A 69 39.52 15.94 -2.34
N SER A 70 40.41 15.70 -3.30
CA SER A 70 40.13 14.92 -4.50
C SER A 70 39.93 13.45 -4.15
N ILE A 71 38.92 12.82 -4.74
CA ILE A 71 38.60 11.40 -4.55
C ILE A 71 39.00 10.66 -5.84
N GLN A 72 39.88 9.68 -5.71
CA GLN A 72 40.37 8.86 -6.82
C GLN A 72 39.65 7.52 -6.85
N LEU A 73 39.39 6.99 -8.04
CA LEU A 73 38.91 5.61 -8.19
C LEU A 73 40.11 4.67 -8.33
N CYS A 74 39.96 3.44 -7.83
CA CYS A 74 40.94 2.37 -8.03
C CYS A 74 41.23 2.13 -9.52
N SER A 75 40.25 2.37 -10.40
CA SER A 75 40.39 2.19 -11.85
C SER A 75 41.25 3.27 -12.52
N GLU A 76 41.38 4.45 -11.91
CA GLU A 76 42.07 5.61 -12.47
C GLU A 76 43.49 5.79 -11.90
N SER A 77 43.81 5.10 -10.80
CA SER A 77 45.10 5.18 -10.11
C SER A 77 45.75 3.80 -10.13
N ASN A 78 47.08 3.74 -10.33
CA ASN A 78 47.85 2.49 -10.17
C ASN A 78 47.87 2.09 -8.69
N CYS A 79 46.73 1.62 -8.20
CA CYS A 79 46.53 1.24 -6.81
C CYS A 79 47.17 -0.13 -6.59
N SER A 80 48.10 -0.22 -5.64
CA SER A 80 48.84 -1.44 -5.31
C SER A 80 48.00 -2.51 -4.59
N HIS A 81 46.68 -2.34 -4.49
CA HIS A 81 45.79 -3.26 -3.79
C HIS A 81 45.11 -4.23 -4.77
N SER A 82 45.64 -5.45 -4.81
CA SER A 82 45.15 -6.59 -5.59
C SER A 82 44.02 -7.37 -4.89
N GLY A 83 42.99 -6.68 -4.40
CA GLY A 83 41.88 -7.33 -3.69
C GLY A 83 40.54 -6.66 -3.96
N LYS A 84 39.48 -7.47 -4.10
CA LYS A 84 38.09 -7.01 -4.19
C LYS A 84 37.70 -6.30 -2.89
N ARG A 85 37.89 -4.98 -2.83
CA ARG A 85 37.26 -4.16 -1.78
C ARG A 85 35.80 -3.96 -2.16
N GLU A 86 34.95 -3.79 -1.15
CA GLU A 86 33.55 -3.38 -1.34
C GLU A 86 33.46 -1.95 -1.91
N ASN A 87 34.47 -1.09 -1.66
CA ASN A 87 34.52 0.28 -2.18
C ASN A 87 35.74 0.51 -3.07
N ASN A 88 35.50 0.98 -4.30
CA ASN A 88 36.52 1.24 -5.32
C ASN A 88 37.05 2.69 -5.31
N SER A 89 36.86 3.43 -4.21
CA SER A 89 37.24 4.84 -4.09
C SER A 89 38.28 5.06 -2.98
N HIS A 90 39.24 5.95 -3.24
CA HIS A 90 40.32 6.33 -2.33
C HIS A 90 40.37 7.85 -2.19
N ILE A 91 40.70 8.32 -0.98
CA ILE A 91 40.89 9.73 -0.69
C ILE A 91 42.18 9.89 0.12
N ASP A 92 43.15 10.62 -0.42
CA ASP A 92 44.29 11.06 0.37
C ASP A 92 43.95 12.41 1.00
N CYS A 93 43.57 12.39 2.27
CA CYS A 93 43.00 13.52 2.98
C CYS A 93 43.72 13.77 4.30
N GLY A 94 44.40 14.92 4.37
CA GLY A 94 45.02 15.46 5.60
C GLY A 94 44.05 16.20 6.52
N CYS A 95 42.74 16.23 6.23
CA CYS A 95 41.77 16.92 7.08
C CYS A 95 41.62 16.24 8.46
N PRO A 96 41.24 16.98 9.52
CA PRO A 96 40.90 16.37 10.80
C PRO A 96 39.73 15.39 10.65
N ARG A 97 39.72 14.32 11.45
CA ARG A 97 38.76 13.20 11.35
C ARG A 97 37.31 13.65 11.23
N GLU A 98 36.93 14.71 11.95
CA GLU A 98 35.56 15.24 11.99
C GLU A 98 35.13 15.90 10.67
N LYS A 99 36.09 16.34 9.86
CA LYS A 99 35.83 16.92 8.53
C LYS A 99 36.00 15.91 7.40
N LYS A 100 36.53 14.70 7.69
CA LYS A 100 36.77 13.67 6.67
C LYS A 100 35.45 13.10 6.17
N ILE A 101 35.42 12.77 4.89
CA ILE A 101 34.30 12.11 4.23
C ILE A 101 34.34 10.63 4.62
N PRO A 102 33.23 10.03 5.09
CA PRO A 102 33.16 8.60 5.40
C PRO A 102 33.51 7.74 4.18
N VAL A 103 34.21 6.62 4.39
CA VAL A 103 34.68 5.73 3.31
C VAL A 103 33.53 5.14 2.48
N LEU A 104 32.38 4.86 3.13
CA LEU A 104 31.15 4.40 2.47
C LEU A 104 30.57 5.43 1.50
N GLU A 105 30.77 6.71 1.79
CA GLU A 105 30.20 7.82 1.02
C GLU A 105 31.15 8.31 -0.09
N LEU A 106 32.40 7.82 -0.17
CA LEU A 106 33.39 8.35 -1.12
C LEU A 106 32.96 8.21 -2.57
N GLU A 107 32.39 7.06 -2.93
CA GLU A 107 31.92 6.80 -4.29
C GLU A 107 30.73 7.68 -4.65
N PHE A 108 29.75 7.76 -3.74
CA PHE A 108 28.59 8.64 -3.90
C PHE A 108 29.01 10.11 -4.02
N ILE A 109 29.86 10.60 -3.11
CA ILE A 109 30.31 12.00 -3.10
C ILE A 109 31.18 12.30 -4.32
N LYS A 110 32.03 11.38 -4.78
CA LYS A 110 32.74 11.54 -6.05
C LYS A 110 31.75 11.66 -7.20
N ALA A 111 30.79 10.74 -7.29
CA ALA A 111 29.75 10.77 -8.32
C ALA A 111 28.93 12.06 -8.28
N GLN A 112 28.63 12.63 -7.11
CA GLN A 112 27.98 13.94 -6.97
C GLN A 112 28.86 15.08 -7.45
N ARG A 113 30.16 15.05 -7.13
CA ARG A 113 31.13 16.11 -7.52
C ARG A 113 31.45 16.10 -9.01
N THR A 114 31.42 14.94 -9.65
CA THR A 114 31.72 14.76 -11.06
C THR A 114 30.47 14.69 -11.93
N LYS A 115 29.29 15.09 -11.41
CA LYS A 115 28.08 15.18 -12.22
C LYS A 115 28.32 16.17 -13.37
N ALA A 116 28.03 15.72 -14.58
CA ALA A 116 27.95 16.56 -15.75
C ALA A 116 26.51 16.48 -16.28
N GLU A 117 25.94 17.63 -16.65
CA GLU A 117 24.62 17.71 -17.31
C GLU A 117 23.44 17.24 -16.44
N GLY A 118 23.54 17.36 -15.12
CA GLY A 118 22.45 17.05 -14.18
C GLY A 118 22.10 15.56 -14.01
N GLN A 119 22.72 14.64 -14.74
CA GLN A 119 22.53 13.19 -14.59
C GLN A 119 23.76 12.55 -13.94
N GLY A 120 23.59 12.05 -12.71
CA GLY A 120 24.62 11.25 -12.03
C GLY A 120 24.27 9.78 -12.02
N SER A 121 25.28 8.91 -12.01
CA SER A 121 25.11 7.45 -11.86
C SER A 121 24.37 7.08 -10.56
N MET A 122 24.53 7.88 -9.51
CA MET A 122 23.92 7.68 -8.19
C MET A 122 23.03 8.87 -7.83
N GLN A 123 21.82 8.93 -8.37
CA GLN A 123 20.84 9.98 -8.06
C GLN A 123 19.75 9.45 -7.13
N MET A 124 19.50 10.14 -6.03
CA MET A 124 18.35 9.86 -5.17
C MET A 124 17.06 10.08 -5.97
N GLY A 125 16.24 9.04 -6.10
CA GLY A 125 15.02 9.04 -6.92
C GLY A 125 15.20 8.53 -8.35
N SER A 126 16.37 7.98 -8.71
CA SER A 126 16.46 7.18 -9.93
C SER A 126 15.59 5.93 -9.81
N ILE A 127 15.00 5.51 -10.93
CA ILE A 127 14.15 4.32 -10.99
C ILE A 127 15.01 3.11 -10.64
N ASP A 128 14.71 2.45 -9.51
CA ASP A 128 15.30 1.16 -9.17
C ASP A 128 14.83 0.14 -10.21
N TYR A 129 15.68 -0.14 -11.20
CA TYR A 129 15.34 -0.99 -12.33
C TYR A 129 14.99 -2.41 -11.89
N SER A 130 15.61 -2.89 -10.81
CA SER A 130 15.41 -4.25 -10.30
C SER A 130 14.05 -4.40 -9.63
N GLU A 131 13.69 -3.45 -8.76
CA GLU A 131 12.41 -3.43 -8.08
C GLU A 131 11.27 -3.07 -9.03
N THR A 132 11.49 -2.14 -9.96
CA THR A 132 10.50 -1.78 -10.99
C THR A 132 10.15 -2.99 -11.85
N LYS A 133 11.14 -3.79 -12.25
CA LYS A 133 10.92 -5.04 -12.99
C LYS A 133 10.10 -6.06 -12.16
N LYS A 134 10.39 -6.22 -10.87
CA LYS A 134 9.61 -7.09 -9.97
C LYS A 134 8.17 -6.59 -9.81
N GLN A 135 7.97 -5.29 -9.65
CA GLN A 135 6.65 -4.69 -9.50
C GLN A 135 5.80 -4.88 -10.77
N ILE A 136 6.38 -4.70 -11.96
CA ILE A 136 5.70 -4.95 -13.23
C ILE A 136 5.26 -6.42 -13.35
N VAL A 137 6.14 -7.37 -13.01
CA VAL A 137 5.80 -8.80 -13.04
C VAL A 137 4.66 -9.12 -12.07
N ASN A 138 4.71 -8.57 -10.86
CA ASN A 138 3.68 -8.77 -9.85
C ASN A 138 2.34 -8.14 -10.24
N ALA A 139 2.35 -6.97 -10.87
CA ALA A 139 1.15 -6.31 -11.38
C ALA A 139 0.46 -7.16 -12.46
N LYS A 140 1.22 -7.69 -13.44
CA LYS A 140 0.70 -8.61 -14.46
C LYS A 140 0.10 -9.87 -13.86
N LYS A 141 0.74 -10.44 -12.84
CA LYS A 141 0.21 -11.63 -12.14
C LYS A 141 -1.11 -11.33 -11.43
N ARG A 142 -1.24 -10.17 -10.78
CA ARG A 142 -2.48 -9.73 -10.12
C ARG A 142 -3.62 -9.48 -11.11
N GLU A 143 -3.31 -8.92 -12.28
CA GLU A 143 -4.27 -8.72 -13.37
C GLU A 143 -4.81 -10.05 -13.91
N GLN A 144 -3.92 -11.01 -14.21
CA GLN A 144 -4.33 -12.35 -14.65
C GLN A 144 -5.19 -13.08 -13.62
N ILE A 145 -4.93 -12.91 -12.33
CA ILE A 145 -5.77 -13.48 -11.26
C ILE A 145 -7.16 -12.85 -11.28
N ARG A 146 -7.25 -11.52 -11.37
CA ARG A 146 -8.54 -10.80 -11.43
C ARG A 146 -9.38 -11.22 -12.64
N GLU A 147 -8.78 -11.36 -13.82
CA GLU A 147 -9.48 -11.83 -15.02
C GLU A 147 -10.01 -13.26 -14.86
N ARG A 148 -9.23 -14.16 -14.24
CA ARG A 148 -9.68 -15.54 -13.97
C ARG A 148 -10.84 -15.57 -12.99
N GLU A 149 -10.82 -14.73 -11.95
CA GLU A 149 -11.91 -14.61 -10.99
C GLU A 149 -13.18 -14.05 -11.65
N GLN A 150 -13.06 -13.02 -12.49
CA GLN A 150 -14.20 -12.47 -13.25
C GLN A 150 -14.80 -13.52 -14.19
N LYS A 151 -13.97 -14.25 -14.94
CA LYS A 151 -14.45 -15.33 -15.82
C LYS A 151 -15.16 -16.45 -15.06
N LYS A 152 -14.71 -16.77 -13.84
CA LYS A 152 -15.39 -17.75 -12.97
C LYS A 152 -16.76 -17.24 -12.51
N LYS A 153 -16.84 -15.97 -12.12
CA LYS A 153 -18.11 -15.34 -11.69
C LYS A 153 -19.14 -15.29 -12.83
N MET A 154 -18.75 -14.86 -14.03
CA MET A 154 -19.64 -14.84 -15.18
C MET A 154 -20.17 -16.25 -15.50
N LYS A 155 -19.30 -17.27 -15.48
CA LYS A 155 -19.72 -18.66 -15.71
C LYS A 155 -20.68 -19.18 -14.63
N SER A 156 -20.50 -18.80 -13.37
CA SER A 156 -21.43 -19.21 -12.31
C SER A 156 -22.78 -18.49 -12.44
N GLU A 157 -22.78 -17.21 -12.80
CA GLU A 157 -24.02 -16.44 -13.04
C GLU A 157 -24.80 -17.02 -14.23
N GLU A 158 -24.12 -17.34 -15.35
CA GLU A 158 -24.74 -18.02 -16.49
C GLU A 158 -25.29 -19.41 -16.15
N ALA A 159 -24.67 -20.13 -15.21
CA ALA A 159 -25.16 -21.44 -14.78
C ALA A 159 -26.42 -21.32 -13.92
N ILE A 160 -26.45 -20.36 -12.98
CA ILE A 160 -27.64 -20.05 -12.17
C ILE A 160 -28.80 -19.64 -13.07
N GLN A 161 -28.54 -18.77 -14.05
CA GLN A 161 -29.58 -18.30 -14.97
C GLN A 161 -30.16 -19.43 -15.82
N ARG A 162 -29.32 -20.38 -16.28
CA ARG A 162 -29.79 -21.60 -16.97
C ARG A 162 -30.64 -22.50 -16.06
N GLU A 163 -30.24 -22.68 -14.81
CA GLU A 163 -31.04 -23.46 -13.85
C GLU A 163 -32.39 -22.77 -13.56
N GLU A 164 -32.41 -21.44 -13.49
CA GLU A 164 -33.64 -20.65 -13.29
C GLU A 164 -34.61 -20.77 -14.48
N GLU A 165 -34.10 -20.69 -15.72
CA GLU A 165 -34.90 -20.93 -16.94
C GLU A 165 -35.50 -22.34 -16.98
N LEU A 166 -34.69 -23.37 -16.67
CA LEU A 166 -35.16 -24.76 -16.59
C LEU A 166 -36.26 -24.95 -15.52
N CYS A 167 -36.13 -24.26 -14.37
CA CYS A 167 -37.12 -24.32 -13.31
C CYS A 167 -38.43 -23.65 -13.73
N GLN A 168 -38.35 -22.54 -14.48
CA GLN A 168 -39.51 -21.85 -15.05
C GLN A 168 -40.24 -22.69 -16.09
N ASP A 169 -39.52 -23.40 -16.97
CA ASP A 169 -40.12 -24.28 -17.98
C ASP A 169 -40.87 -25.46 -17.33
N VAL A 170 -40.32 -26.03 -16.26
CA VAL A 170 -41.00 -27.08 -15.48
C VAL A 170 -42.27 -26.56 -14.80
N TYR A 171 -42.23 -25.33 -14.28
CA TYR A 171 -43.39 -24.70 -13.64
C TYR A 171 -44.52 -24.42 -14.65
N HIS A 172 -44.18 -23.95 -15.85
CA HIS A 172 -45.16 -23.67 -16.91
C HIS A 172 -45.78 -24.96 -17.50
N PHE A 173 -45.06 -26.08 -17.46
CA PHE A 173 -45.59 -27.39 -17.86
C PHE A 173 -46.62 -27.93 -16.86
N PHE A 174 -46.40 -27.74 -15.55
CA PHE A 174 -47.27 -28.25 -14.49
C PHE A 174 -48.61 -27.49 -14.39
N ASP A 175 -48.62 -26.19 -14.73
CA ASP A 175 -49.83 -25.34 -14.74
C ASP A 175 -50.81 -25.71 -15.87
N SER A 176 -50.36 -26.47 -16.88
CA SER A 176 -51.20 -26.94 -18.00
C SER A 176 -51.89 -28.29 -17.75
N SER A 177 -51.63 -28.94 -16.60
CA SER A 177 -52.23 -30.22 -16.21
C SER A 177 -52.79 -30.15 -14.79
N SER A 178 -53.81 -29.33 -14.58
CA SER A 178 -54.63 -29.36 -13.37
C SER A 178 -55.86 -30.25 -13.61
N ASP A 179 -55.73 -31.54 -13.30
CA ASP A 179 -56.86 -32.36 -12.87
C ASP A 179 -56.80 -32.44 -11.34
N GLU A 180 -57.89 -32.02 -10.69
CA GLU A 180 -58.04 -31.97 -9.23
C GLU A 180 -58.00 -33.38 -8.62
N GLN A 181 -57.02 -33.65 -7.76
CA GLN A 181 -57.15 -34.67 -6.71
C GLN A 181 -56.58 -34.16 -5.38
N GLU A 182 -57.47 -34.12 -4.38
CA GLU A 182 -57.17 -33.87 -2.98
C GLU A 182 -56.18 -34.90 -2.43
N ALA A 183 -55.09 -34.42 -1.83
CA ALA A 183 -54.18 -35.25 -1.04
C ALA A 183 -53.85 -34.56 0.30
N THR A 184 -54.37 -35.20 1.33
CA THR A 184 -54.03 -35.20 2.76
C THR A 184 -52.88 -34.32 3.26
N SER A 185 -53.24 -33.44 4.19
CA SER A 185 -52.42 -32.86 5.27
C SER A 185 -51.43 -33.88 5.84
N ASP A 186 -50.13 -33.66 5.62
CA ASP A 186 -49.07 -33.74 6.66
C ASP A 186 -47.63 -33.62 6.11
N ASP A 187 -47.41 -33.34 4.82
CA ASP A 187 -46.04 -33.28 4.28
C ASP A 187 -45.77 -32.11 3.31
N ILE A 188 -46.15 -30.88 3.69
CA ILE A 188 -45.81 -29.67 2.93
C ILE A 188 -44.47 -29.10 3.45
N GLY A 189 -43.40 -29.87 3.25
CA GLY A 189 -42.02 -29.39 3.37
C GLY A 189 -41.55 -28.75 2.07
N ARG A 190 -41.65 -27.41 1.98
CA ARG A 190 -41.13 -26.48 0.95
C ARG A 190 -40.51 -27.10 -0.33
N LEU A 191 -41.27 -27.03 -1.42
CA LEU A 191 -40.76 -27.20 -2.80
C LEU A 191 -40.30 -25.88 -3.46
N PHE A 192 -40.39 -24.73 -2.79
CA PHE A 192 -40.10 -23.42 -3.40
C PHE A 192 -39.30 -22.47 -2.49
N VAL A 193 -38.38 -21.71 -3.09
CA VAL A 193 -37.68 -20.58 -2.47
C VAL A 193 -38.67 -19.42 -2.31
N SER A 194 -39.02 -19.05 -1.07
CA SER A 194 -39.93 -17.93 -0.81
C SER A 194 -39.30 -16.59 -1.20
N PHE A 195 -39.99 -15.81 -2.02
CA PHE A 195 -39.61 -14.44 -2.35
C PHE A 195 -39.80 -13.51 -1.13
N LYS A 196 -38.79 -12.67 -0.89
CA LYS A 196 -38.74 -11.73 0.24
C LYS A 196 -39.85 -10.68 0.13
N LYS A 197 -40.76 -10.62 1.10
CA LYS A 197 -41.61 -9.44 1.36
C LYS A 197 -41.14 -8.77 2.64
N SER A 198 -40.40 -7.67 2.55
CA SER A 198 -40.10 -6.87 3.75
C SER A 198 -41.36 -6.14 4.21
N SER A 199 -41.74 -6.32 5.48
CA SER A 199 -42.81 -5.51 6.06
C SER A 199 -42.47 -4.02 5.98
N PRO A 200 -43.44 -3.15 5.69
CA PRO A 200 -43.21 -1.71 5.67
C PRO A 200 -42.79 -1.24 7.08
N ILE A 201 -41.68 -0.50 7.15
CA ILE A 201 -41.14 0.03 8.41
C ILE A 201 -41.87 1.32 8.78
N ASN A 202 -42.33 1.43 10.02
CA ASN A 202 -42.92 2.65 10.54
C ASN A 202 -41.83 3.65 10.96
N VAL A 203 -41.55 4.62 10.07
CA VAL A 203 -40.49 5.63 10.26
C VAL A 203 -40.81 6.60 11.42
N ASN A 204 -42.07 6.67 11.85
CA ASN A 204 -42.51 7.56 12.94
C ASN A 204 -42.57 6.87 14.31
N ALA A 205 -42.12 5.62 14.42
CA ALA A 205 -42.17 4.89 15.67
C ALA A 205 -41.22 5.51 16.71
N THR A 206 -41.74 5.76 17.91
CA THR A 206 -40.95 6.25 19.05
C THR A 206 -40.42 5.11 19.92
N LYS A 207 -41.00 3.91 19.78
CA LYS A 207 -40.59 2.69 20.48
C LYS A 207 -40.30 1.58 19.48
N LEU A 208 -39.31 0.73 19.79
CA LEU A 208 -38.89 -0.37 18.92
C LEU A 208 -40.02 -1.36 18.61
N SER A 209 -40.94 -1.58 19.55
CA SER A 209 -42.11 -2.44 19.37
C SER A 209 -43.12 -1.92 18.34
N GLU A 210 -43.07 -0.63 18.00
CA GLU A 210 -43.97 0.03 17.05
C GLU A 210 -43.33 0.20 15.65
N LEU A 211 -42.05 -0.19 15.52
CA LEU A 211 -41.25 -0.02 14.30
C LEU A 211 -41.64 -1.02 13.20
N VAL A 212 -42.08 -2.22 13.60
CA VAL A 212 -42.50 -3.31 12.72
C VAL A 212 -43.75 -3.96 13.32
N ASP A 213 -44.78 -4.16 12.51
CA ASP A 213 -45.96 -4.91 12.92
C ASP A 213 -45.65 -6.42 12.91
N LEU A 214 -45.49 -7.00 14.10
CA LEU A 214 -45.20 -8.42 14.31
C LEU A 214 -46.44 -9.31 14.20
N SER A 215 -47.63 -8.72 14.02
CA SER A 215 -48.87 -9.46 13.80
C SER A 215 -49.09 -9.87 12.35
N LEU A 216 -48.33 -9.28 11.42
CA LEU A 216 -48.26 -9.70 10.03
C LEU A 216 -47.46 -11.01 9.91
N GLU A 217 -47.88 -11.86 8.96
CA GLU A 217 -47.33 -13.19 8.70
C GLU A 217 -45.80 -13.17 8.72
N VAL A 218 -45.23 -13.88 9.70
CA VAL A 218 -43.85 -13.76 10.16
C VAL A 218 -42.86 -14.03 9.02
N LEU A 219 -42.09 -13.01 8.64
CA LEU A 219 -41.01 -13.17 7.67
C LEU A 219 -39.80 -13.84 8.33
N GLU A 220 -39.32 -14.93 7.73
CA GLU A 220 -38.10 -15.60 8.19
C GLU A 220 -36.88 -14.68 8.02
N PRO A 221 -35.99 -14.62 9.03
CA PRO A 221 -34.74 -13.88 8.88
C PRO A 221 -33.91 -14.46 7.72
N PRO A 222 -33.14 -13.62 6.97
CA PRO A 222 -32.35 -14.07 5.83
C PRO A 222 -31.36 -15.21 6.12
N LEU A 223 -31.02 -15.41 7.38
CA LEU A 223 -30.14 -16.48 7.84
C LEU A 223 -30.83 -17.86 7.84
N THR A 224 -32.15 -17.89 7.99
CA THR A 224 -32.93 -19.14 8.07
C THR A 224 -33.73 -19.43 6.80
N THR A 225 -33.72 -18.54 5.81
CA THR A 225 -34.47 -18.71 4.56
C THR A 225 -34.04 -19.94 3.74
N SER A 226 -32.80 -20.40 3.91
CA SER A 226 -32.26 -21.59 3.25
C SER A 226 -32.39 -22.87 4.09
N LEU A 227 -32.97 -22.79 5.28
CA LEU A 227 -33.09 -23.92 6.21
C LEU A 227 -34.50 -24.49 6.17
N THR A 228 -34.59 -25.82 6.14
CA THR A 228 -35.85 -26.55 6.26
C THR A 228 -36.36 -26.53 7.70
N SER A 229 -37.67 -26.73 7.88
CA SER A 229 -38.28 -26.83 9.21
C SER A 229 -37.69 -27.94 10.07
N GLN A 230 -37.16 -29.01 9.44
CA GLN A 230 -36.49 -30.09 10.15
C GLN A 230 -35.08 -29.68 10.61
N GLU A 231 -34.31 -28.99 9.78
CA GLU A 231 -33.01 -28.43 10.17
C GLU A 231 -33.15 -27.40 11.30
N LEU A 232 -34.20 -26.58 11.28
CA LEU A 232 -34.52 -25.65 12.36
C LEU A 232 -34.82 -26.38 13.68
N ARG A 233 -35.54 -27.50 13.63
CA ARG A 233 -35.77 -28.36 14.82
C ARG A 233 -34.46 -28.98 15.30
N ASN A 234 -33.60 -29.43 14.39
CA ASN A 234 -32.30 -30.00 14.74
C ASN A 234 -31.36 -28.96 15.40
N LEU A 235 -31.42 -27.69 14.98
CA LEU A 235 -30.66 -26.59 15.62
C LEU A 235 -31.14 -26.29 17.05
N LYS A 236 -32.41 -26.56 17.37
CA LYS A 236 -32.94 -26.43 18.73
C LYS A 236 -32.39 -27.53 19.65
N GLU A 237 -32.22 -28.74 19.13
CA GLU A 237 -31.69 -29.89 19.87
C GLU A 237 -30.16 -29.87 19.95
N THR A 238 -29.49 -29.40 18.90
CA THR A 238 -28.04 -29.26 18.81
C THR A 238 -27.67 -27.82 18.45
N PRO A 239 -27.44 -26.95 19.45
CA PRO A 239 -27.04 -25.58 19.16
C PRO A 239 -25.70 -25.57 18.43
N MET A 240 -25.60 -24.71 17.42
CA MET A 240 -24.37 -24.51 16.65
C MET A 240 -23.19 -24.20 17.58
N GLN A 241 -22.17 -25.07 17.58
CA GLN A 241 -20.96 -24.85 18.36
C GLN A 241 -20.06 -23.84 17.65
N VAL A 242 -20.08 -22.60 18.14
CA VAL A 242 -19.17 -21.57 17.65
C VAL A 242 -17.79 -21.84 18.23
N LEU A 243 -16.80 -22.05 17.36
CA LEU A 243 -15.40 -22.16 17.77
C LEU A 243 -15.01 -20.91 18.58
N LYS A 244 -14.24 -21.10 19.65
CA LYS A 244 -13.71 -20.00 20.46
C LYS A 244 -12.63 -19.27 19.65
N TRP A 245 -13.06 -18.38 18.77
CA TRP A 245 -12.16 -17.52 18.01
C TRP A 245 -11.42 -16.59 18.97
N PRO A 246 -10.09 -16.45 18.85
CA PRO A 246 -9.33 -15.56 19.72
C PRO A 246 -9.61 -14.11 19.32
N SER A 247 -10.61 -13.51 19.98
CA SER A 247 -11.07 -12.13 19.74
C SER A 247 -10.04 -11.05 20.13
N HIS A 248 -8.98 -11.44 20.85
CA HIS A 248 -7.93 -10.55 21.36
C HIS A 248 -6.57 -10.80 20.73
N THR A 249 -6.53 -11.32 19.51
CA THR A 249 -5.25 -11.36 18.79
C THR A 249 -4.83 -9.96 18.39
N GLN A 250 -3.53 -9.69 18.43
CA GLN A 250 -2.95 -8.41 18.03
C GLN A 250 -3.35 -8.01 16.60
N SER A 251 -3.56 -8.98 15.71
CA SER A 251 -4.06 -8.75 14.35
C SER A 251 -5.49 -8.22 14.32
N VAL A 252 -6.38 -8.77 15.16
CA VAL A 252 -7.78 -8.32 15.27
C VAL A 252 -7.82 -6.91 15.84
N GLU A 253 -7.05 -6.61 16.89
CA GLU A 253 -6.99 -5.26 17.48
C GLU A 253 -6.46 -4.21 16.51
N ARG A 254 -5.41 -4.53 15.73
CA ARG A 254 -4.91 -3.65 14.66
C ARG A 254 -5.97 -3.41 13.59
N CYS A 255 -6.71 -4.45 13.20
CA CYS A 255 -7.75 -4.34 12.18
C CYS A 255 -8.91 -3.47 12.66
N VAL A 256 -9.40 -3.69 13.87
CA VAL A 256 -10.44 -2.86 14.51
C VAL A 256 -9.99 -1.40 14.57
N LYS A 257 -8.76 -1.15 15.04
CA LYS A 257 -8.19 0.21 15.07
C LYS A 257 -8.18 0.88 13.69
N MET A 258 -7.68 0.21 12.66
CA MET A 258 -7.64 0.76 11.29
C MET A 258 -9.05 1.08 10.76
N VAL A 259 -10.02 0.18 10.99
CA VAL A 259 -11.41 0.39 10.55
C VAL A 259 -12.06 1.54 11.31
N THR A 260 -11.82 1.67 12.62
CA THR A 260 -12.32 2.79 13.43
C THR A 260 -11.70 4.12 13.00
N GLU A 261 -10.40 4.16 12.73
CA GLU A 261 -9.71 5.35 12.21
C GLU A 261 -10.25 5.74 10.82
N ALA A 262 -10.44 4.77 9.93
CA ALA A 262 -11.02 5.00 8.61
C ALA A 262 -12.47 5.49 8.71
N ALA A 263 -13.29 4.90 9.59
CA ALA A 263 -14.66 5.32 9.82
C ALA A 263 -14.76 6.73 10.42
N GLY A 264 -13.82 7.10 11.31
CA GLY A 264 -13.69 8.47 11.81
C GLY A 264 -13.32 9.48 10.72
N HIS A 265 -12.60 9.05 9.68
CA HIS A 265 -12.31 9.88 8.51
C HIS A 265 -13.48 9.98 7.53
N VAL A 266 -14.35 8.97 7.47
CA VAL A 266 -15.56 8.96 6.65
C VAL A 266 -16.73 9.52 7.46
N TYR A 267 -16.65 10.79 7.84
CA TYR A 267 -17.83 11.58 8.19
C TYR A 267 -17.72 13.03 7.72
N SER A 268 -18.77 13.45 7.03
CA SER A 268 -19.31 14.81 7.15
C SER A 268 -20.83 14.75 7.03
N HIS A 269 -21.53 14.76 8.16
CA HIS A 269 -22.93 15.23 8.23
C HIS A 269 -23.01 16.63 8.87
N GLU A 270 -22.07 17.03 9.72
CA GLU A 270 -21.95 18.40 10.27
C GLU A 270 -21.53 19.47 9.22
N ARG A 271 -21.45 19.09 7.93
CA ARG A 271 -21.38 20.00 6.77
C ARG A 271 -22.58 19.86 5.81
N ARG A 272 -23.60 19.10 6.19
CA ARG A 272 -24.84 18.92 5.40
C ARG A 272 -26.05 19.64 5.99
N GLU A 273 -25.94 20.21 7.19
CA GLU A 273 -26.88 21.23 7.68
C GLU A 273 -26.24 22.61 7.59
#